data_AF-A0A975A203-F1
#
_entry.id   AF-A0A975A203-F1
#
_cell.length_a   1.000
_cell.length_b   1.000
_cell.length_c   1.000
_cell.angle_alpha   90.00
_cell.angle_beta   90.00
_cell.angle_gamma   90.00
#
_symmetry.space_group_name_H-M   'P 1'
#
loop_
_entity.id
_entity.type
_entity.pdbx_description
1 polymer ?
#
loop_
_entity_poly.entity_id
_entity_poly.type
_entity_poly.pdbx_seq_one_letter_code
_entity_poly.pdbx_strand_id
1 'polypeptide(L)'
;MVRYLILLFSVSLSCSFAQTAAELDKRNGFKDIQVNTSVLDYEGLEFKKDDEHAYYKNIKVYVPKKDHYESIGSIKIHDLEVLTYKDSIFQITVITDKDPNLYKGLKSAFGEPEYNYRSKYHHWTGENLRLSYVPYQKDKLELTYTSFLMREKLKEDKEEVIEDIVSDF
;
A
#
# COMPACT_ATOMS: atom_id res chain seq x y z
N MET A 1 51.64 41.69 11.51
CA MET A 1 50.15 41.73 11.58
C MET A 1 49.60 41.63 10.18
N VAL A 2 49.17 40.45 9.72
CA VAL A 2 48.04 40.29 8.77
C VAL A 2 47.46 38.90 9.03
N ARG A 3 46.27 38.86 9.63
CA ARG A 3 45.47 37.64 9.84
C ARG A 3 44.68 37.40 8.54
N TYR A 4 45.01 36.37 7.77
CA TYR A 4 44.12 35.88 6.72
C TYR A 4 43.25 34.77 7.29
N LEU A 5 41.98 35.11 7.44
CA LEU A 5 40.87 34.25 7.83
C LEU A 5 40.51 33.37 6.62
N ILE A 6 40.94 32.11 6.59
CA ILE A 6 40.45 31.14 5.61
C ILE A 6 39.18 30.52 6.16
N LEU A 7 38.04 31.08 5.74
CA LEU A 7 36.70 30.55 5.98
C LEU A 7 36.45 29.47 4.92
N LEU A 8 36.88 28.23 5.21
CA LEU A 8 36.68 27.10 4.32
C LEU A 8 35.30 26.48 4.56
N PHE A 9 34.37 26.92 3.71
CA PHE A 9 33.13 26.26 3.32
C PHE A 9 33.28 24.74 3.30
N SER A 10 32.64 24.06 4.24
CA SER A 10 32.39 22.62 4.19
C SER A 10 30.91 22.41 4.50
N VAL A 11 30.07 22.75 3.52
CA VAL A 11 28.69 22.28 3.45
C VAL A 11 28.79 20.77 3.20
N SER A 12 28.95 19.99 4.26
CA SER A 12 28.76 18.54 4.17
C SER A 12 27.27 18.28 3.95
N LEU A 13 27.00 17.77 2.75
CA LEU A 13 25.72 17.32 2.21
C LEU A 13 24.80 16.70 3.27
N SER A 14 23.72 17.42 3.59
CA SER A 14 22.52 16.87 4.22
C SER A 14 21.60 16.28 3.14
N CYS A 15 21.99 15.18 2.50
CA CYS A 15 21.13 14.53 1.50
C CYS A 15 21.13 13.00 1.64
N SER A 16 20.59 12.47 2.75
CA SER A 16 20.41 11.02 2.90
C SER A 16 19.19 10.62 3.74
N PHE A 17 17.98 11.14 3.49
CA PHE A 17 16.76 10.62 4.15
C PHE A 17 15.46 10.63 3.32
N ALA A 18 15.48 11.00 2.03
CA ALA A 18 14.28 11.07 1.20
C ALA A 18 14.08 9.86 0.26
N GLN A 19 14.97 8.85 0.31
CA GLN A 19 15.00 7.79 -0.71
C GLN A 19 13.98 6.67 -0.49
N THR A 20 13.17 6.73 0.56
CA THR A 20 12.58 5.54 1.16
C THR A 20 11.08 5.39 0.90
N ALA A 21 10.29 6.45 1.07
CA ALA A 21 8.85 6.40 0.75
C ALA A 21 8.58 6.45 -0.77
N ALA A 22 9.42 7.15 -1.54
CA ALA A 22 9.25 7.30 -2.98
C ALA A 22 9.30 5.95 -3.74
N GLU A 23 10.09 4.98 -3.26
CA GLU A 23 10.13 3.65 -3.87
C GLU A 23 8.84 2.85 -3.56
N LEU A 24 8.17 3.09 -2.44
CA LEU A 24 6.85 2.51 -2.17
C LEU A 24 5.82 3.05 -3.18
N ASP A 25 5.79 4.36 -3.40
CA ASP A 25 4.90 4.98 -4.40
C ASP A 25 5.22 4.53 -5.83
N LYS A 26 6.50 4.38 -6.17
CA LYS A 26 6.91 3.89 -7.48
C LYS A 26 6.44 2.45 -7.73
N ARG A 27 6.47 1.58 -6.71
CA ARG A 27 5.96 0.20 -6.82
C ARG A 27 4.44 0.15 -6.77
N ASN A 28 3.84 1.04 -5.98
CA ASN A 28 2.40 1.26 -5.87
C ASN A 28 1.58 -0.01 -5.57
N GLY A 29 2.15 -1.00 -4.89
CA GLY A 29 1.43 -2.25 -4.61
C GLY A 29 2.32 -3.45 -4.35
N PHE A 30 1.80 -4.62 -4.69
CA PHE A 30 2.41 -5.92 -4.41
C PHE A 30 2.76 -6.66 -5.69
N LYS A 31 4.06 -6.96 -5.86
CA LYS A 31 4.60 -7.52 -7.11
C LYS A 31 4.20 -6.63 -8.29
N ASP A 32 3.48 -7.17 -9.25
CA ASP A 32 2.91 -6.48 -10.41
C ASP A 32 1.53 -5.88 -10.11
N ILE A 33 0.81 -6.32 -9.08
CA ILE A 33 -0.51 -5.79 -8.73
C ILE A 33 -0.38 -4.41 -8.09
N GLN A 34 -0.89 -3.40 -8.77
CA GLN A 34 -0.87 -2.01 -8.29
C GLN A 34 -2.23 -1.58 -7.73
N VAL A 35 -2.21 -0.69 -6.75
CA VAL A 35 -3.41 0.04 -6.32
C VAL A 35 -3.72 1.17 -7.30
N ASN A 36 -4.97 1.62 -7.34
CA ASN A 36 -5.49 2.64 -8.25
C ASN A 36 -5.51 2.26 -9.74
N THR A 37 -5.19 1.01 -10.08
CA THR A 37 -5.34 0.45 -11.44
C THR A 37 -6.60 -0.42 -11.54
N SER A 38 -7.00 -0.75 -12.77
CA SER A 38 -8.12 -1.68 -13.01
C SER A 38 -7.71 -3.09 -12.63
N VAL A 39 -8.58 -3.82 -11.94
CA VAL A 39 -8.35 -5.25 -11.64
C VAL A 39 -8.38 -6.13 -12.91
N LEU A 40 -9.04 -5.65 -13.96
CA LEU A 40 -9.14 -6.35 -15.23
C LEU A 40 -7.81 -6.42 -15.99
N ASP A 41 -6.83 -5.60 -15.58
CA ASP A 41 -5.48 -5.60 -16.18
C ASP A 41 -4.63 -6.79 -15.70
N TYR A 42 -5.11 -7.56 -14.72
CA TYR A 42 -4.34 -8.65 -14.08
C TYR A 42 -4.95 -10.02 -14.35
N GLU A 43 -4.38 -10.73 -15.32
CA GLU A 43 -4.84 -12.09 -15.68
C GLU A 43 -4.67 -13.12 -14.54
N GLY A 44 -3.76 -12.87 -13.59
CA GLY A 44 -3.51 -13.74 -12.44
C GLY A 44 -4.56 -13.65 -11.33
N LEU A 45 -5.58 -12.81 -11.47
CA LEU A 45 -6.65 -12.64 -10.50
C LEU A 45 -7.99 -13.15 -11.05
N GLU A 46 -8.84 -13.65 -10.16
CA GLU A 46 -10.21 -14.07 -10.45
C GLU A 46 -11.18 -13.54 -9.40
N PHE A 47 -12.41 -13.25 -9.84
CA PHE A 47 -13.46 -12.75 -8.96
C PHE A 47 -13.89 -13.86 -7.98
N LYS A 48 -13.95 -13.51 -6.68
CA LYS A 48 -14.37 -14.42 -5.62
C LYS A 48 -15.80 -14.15 -5.16
N LYS A 49 -16.09 -12.89 -4.80
CA LYS A 49 -17.39 -12.49 -4.25
C LYS A 49 -17.54 -10.97 -4.26
N ASP A 50 -18.78 -10.51 -4.17
CA ASP A 50 -19.09 -9.18 -3.66
C ASP A 50 -18.87 -9.13 -2.14
N ASP A 51 -18.53 -7.96 -1.63
CA ASP A 51 -18.32 -7.72 -0.20
C ASP A 51 -19.15 -6.54 0.29
N GLU A 52 -19.76 -6.73 1.44
CA GLU A 52 -20.53 -5.69 2.11
C GLU A 52 -19.60 -4.95 3.07
N HIS A 53 -19.11 -3.80 2.64
CA HIS A 53 -18.29 -2.95 3.49
C HIS A 53 -19.16 -1.90 4.17
N ALA A 54 -18.95 -1.68 5.48
CA ALA A 54 -19.76 -0.75 6.29
C ALA A 54 -19.83 0.68 5.72
N TYR A 55 -18.83 1.07 4.95
CA TYR A 55 -18.72 2.40 4.34
C TYR A 55 -18.74 2.42 2.81
N TYR A 56 -18.62 1.25 2.16
CA TYR A 56 -18.46 1.17 0.71
C TYR A 56 -19.47 0.18 0.13
N LYS A 57 -20.27 0.64 -0.83
CA LYS A 57 -21.15 -0.23 -1.61
C LYS A 57 -20.37 -0.80 -2.78
N ASN A 58 -20.79 -1.95 -3.30
CA ASN A 58 -20.24 -2.56 -4.53
C ASN A 58 -18.73 -2.86 -4.45
N ILE A 59 -18.24 -3.26 -3.29
CA ILE A 59 -16.88 -3.78 -3.18
C ILE A 59 -16.88 -5.18 -3.79
N LYS A 60 -15.88 -5.46 -4.63
CA LYS A 60 -15.62 -6.81 -5.14
C LYS A 60 -14.29 -7.31 -4.63
N VAL A 61 -14.25 -8.59 -4.29
CA VAL A 61 -13.06 -9.31 -3.82
C VAL A 61 -12.56 -10.20 -4.95
N TYR A 62 -11.27 -10.08 -5.23
CA TYR A 62 -10.54 -10.92 -6.16
C TYR A 62 -9.46 -11.69 -5.41
N VAL A 63 -9.15 -12.89 -5.91
CA VAL A 63 -8.09 -13.75 -5.38
C VAL A 63 -7.20 -14.24 -6.51
N PRO A 64 -5.98 -14.72 -6.20
CA PRO A 64 -5.12 -15.35 -7.20
C PRO A 64 -5.80 -16.55 -7.82
N LYS A 65 -5.64 -16.68 -9.13
CA LYS A 65 -5.81 -17.96 -9.80
C LYS A 65 -4.77 -18.95 -9.28
N LYS A 66 -5.05 -20.24 -9.45
CA LYS A 66 -4.10 -21.32 -9.16
C LYS A 66 -2.74 -21.04 -9.82
N ASP A 67 -1.65 -21.33 -9.09
CA ASP A 67 -0.26 -21.19 -9.52
C ASP A 67 0.22 -19.72 -9.68
N HIS A 68 -0.61 -18.72 -9.31
CA HIS A 68 -0.21 -17.32 -9.24
C HIS A 68 0.07 -16.86 -7.80
N TYR A 69 1.10 -16.03 -7.66
CA TYR A 69 1.43 -15.30 -6.42
C TYR A 69 1.65 -16.16 -5.16
N GLU A 70 2.15 -17.39 -5.29
CA GLU A 70 2.21 -18.35 -4.16
C GLU A 70 3.29 -18.05 -3.12
N SER A 71 4.29 -17.23 -3.44
CA SER A 71 5.41 -16.93 -2.53
C SER A 71 6.06 -15.56 -2.73
N ILE A 72 6.80 -15.11 -1.72
CA ILE A 72 7.77 -14.01 -1.79
C ILE A 72 9.16 -14.62 -1.57
N GLY A 73 9.89 -14.91 -2.66
CA GLY A 73 11.11 -15.70 -2.55
C GLY A 73 10.80 -17.08 -1.96
N SER A 74 11.38 -17.40 -0.79
CA SER A 74 11.13 -18.63 -0.04
C SER A 74 9.94 -18.57 0.93
N ILE A 75 9.31 -17.40 1.09
CA ILE A 75 8.23 -17.20 2.06
C ILE A 75 6.90 -17.57 1.41
N LYS A 76 6.16 -18.51 2.00
CA LYS A 76 4.85 -18.92 1.49
C LYS A 76 3.81 -17.83 1.70
N ILE A 77 2.98 -17.59 0.68
CA ILE A 77 1.74 -16.83 0.77
C ILE A 77 0.61 -17.82 1.03
N HIS A 78 -0.15 -17.59 2.11
CA HIS A 78 -1.31 -18.40 2.48
C HIS A 78 -2.62 -17.83 1.98
N ASP A 79 -2.67 -16.51 1.86
CA ASP A 79 -3.84 -15.81 1.35
C ASP A 79 -3.42 -14.51 0.67
N LEU A 80 -4.15 -14.14 -0.37
CA LEU A 80 -3.99 -12.89 -1.09
C LEU A 80 -5.39 -12.46 -1.54
N GLU A 81 -5.85 -11.33 -1.01
CA GLU A 81 -7.14 -10.74 -1.38
C GLU A 81 -6.93 -9.34 -1.95
N VAL A 82 -7.60 -9.06 -3.05
CA VAL A 82 -7.58 -7.77 -3.74
C VAL A 82 -8.98 -7.18 -3.71
N LEU A 83 -9.14 -6.04 -3.04
CA LEU A 83 -10.42 -5.34 -2.97
C LEU A 83 -10.47 -4.23 -4.02
N THR A 84 -11.62 -4.14 -4.66
CA THR A 84 -11.88 -3.19 -5.74
C THR A 84 -13.17 -2.42 -5.52
N TYR A 85 -13.21 -1.21 -6.04
CA TYR A 85 -14.41 -0.38 -6.13
C TYR A 85 -14.49 0.21 -7.53
N LYS A 86 -15.64 0.03 -8.20
CA LYS A 86 -15.79 0.34 -9.63
C LYS A 86 -14.61 -0.24 -10.45
N ASP A 87 -14.24 -1.49 -10.14
CA ASP A 87 -13.12 -2.25 -10.71
C ASP A 87 -11.70 -1.67 -10.46
N SER A 88 -11.58 -0.50 -9.83
CA SER A 88 -10.30 0.06 -9.37
C SER A 88 -9.84 -0.63 -8.09
N ILE A 89 -8.63 -1.19 -8.09
CA ILE A 89 -8.01 -1.78 -6.89
C ILE A 89 -7.75 -0.66 -5.88
N PHE A 90 -8.18 -0.85 -4.63
CA PHE A 90 -7.87 0.10 -3.54
C PHE A 90 -7.18 -0.54 -2.35
N GLN A 91 -7.27 -1.87 -2.22
CA GLN A 91 -6.57 -2.59 -1.16
C GLN A 91 -6.06 -3.94 -1.66
N ILE A 92 -4.84 -4.29 -1.25
CA ILE A 92 -4.24 -5.60 -1.46
C ILE A 92 -3.80 -6.11 -0.09
N THR A 93 -4.33 -7.26 0.33
CA THR A 93 -4.00 -7.92 1.60
C THR A 93 -3.27 -9.22 1.32
N VAL A 94 -2.10 -9.41 1.91
CA VAL A 94 -1.25 -10.61 1.73
C VAL A 94 -0.96 -11.23 3.09
N ILE A 95 -1.32 -12.51 3.26
CA ILE A 95 -1.01 -13.29 4.46
C ILE A 95 0.15 -14.23 4.16
N THR A 96 1.22 -14.14 4.95
CA THR A 96 2.47 -14.88 4.74
C THR A 96 2.91 -15.61 6.00
N ASP A 97 3.82 -16.58 5.84
CA ASP A 97 4.59 -17.09 6.98
C ASP A 97 5.38 -15.96 7.65
N LYS A 98 5.51 -16.04 8.98
CA LYS A 98 6.33 -15.10 9.72
C LYS A 98 7.82 -15.33 9.45
N ASP A 99 8.41 -14.45 8.65
CA ASP A 99 9.85 -14.46 8.35
C ASP A 99 10.50 -13.10 8.71
N PRO A 100 11.51 -13.07 9.60
CA PRO A 100 12.26 -11.84 9.92
C PRO A 100 12.93 -11.17 8.71
N ASN A 101 13.25 -11.92 7.66
CA ASN A 101 13.84 -11.41 6.43
C ASN A 101 12.84 -10.59 5.62
N LEU A 102 11.54 -10.83 5.75
CA LEU A 102 10.52 -10.02 5.10
C LEU A 102 10.59 -8.57 5.60
N TYR A 103 10.61 -8.39 6.92
CA TYR A 103 10.75 -7.06 7.52
C TYR A 103 12.04 -6.35 7.09
N LYS A 104 13.17 -7.07 7.08
CA LYS A 104 14.46 -6.53 6.61
C LYS A 104 14.41 -6.15 5.13
N GLY A 105 13.77 -6.96 4.29
CA GLY A 105 13.60 -6.70 2.87
C GLY A 105 12.74 -5.47 2.61
N LEU A 106 11.60 -5.36 3.30
CA LEU A 106 10.73 -4.18 3.26
C LEU A 106 11.47 -2.93 3.72
N LYS A 107 12.21 -3.02 4.84
CA LYS A 107 13.03 -1.92 5.33
C LYS A 107 14.15 -1.53 4.37
N SER A 108 14.76 -2.50 3.68
CA SER A 108 15.76 -2.23 2.65
C SER A 108 15.17 -1.59 1.40
N ALA A 109 13.91 -1.93 1.05
CA ALA A 109 13.24 -1.41 -0.14
C ALA A 109 12.63 -0.02 0.11
N PHE A 110 12.04 0.19 1.29
CA PHE A 110 11.17 1.33 1.61
C PHE A 110 11.67 2.16 2.79
N GLY A 111 12.86 1.86 3.32
CA GLY A 111 13.45 2.53 4.48
C GLY A 111 12.85 2.18 5.83
N GLU A 112 13.09 3.02 6.82
CA GLU A 112 12.57 2.81 8.18
C GLU A 112 11.04 2.95 8.22
N PRO A 113 10.30 1.98 8.77
CA PRO A 113 8.88 2.12 8.98
C PRO A 113 8.58 3.05 10.17
N GLU A 114 7.42 3.68 10.11
CA GLU A 114 6.79 4.28 11.26
C GLU A 114 6.11 3.21 12.12
N TYR A 115 6.10 3.41 13.45
CA TYR A 115 5.40 2.53 14.38
C TYR A 115 4.14 3.21 14.93
N ASN A 116 2.99 2.59 14.70
CA ASN A 116 1.73 3.05 15.26
C ASN A 116 1.58 2.49 16.69
N TYR A 117 1.81 3.32 17.71
CA TYR A 117 1.72 2.88 19.12
C TYR A 117 0.32 2.45 19.55
N ARG A 118 -0.73 3.05 18.99
CA ARG A 118 -2.13 2.75 19.36
C ARG A 118 -2.55 1.38 18.85
N SER A 119 -2.19 1.08 17.61
CA SER A 119 -2.57 -0.15 16.92
C SER A 119 -1.46 -1.21 16.88
N LYS A 120 -0.27 -0.89 17.42
CA LYS A 120 0.89 -1.78 17.60
C LYS A 120 1.36 -2.47 16.32
N TYR A 121 1.54 -1.70 15.24
CA TYR A 121 2.06 -2.21 13.97
C TYR A 121 3.06 -1.26 13.32
N HIS A 122 3.89 -1.81 12.42
CA HIS A 122 4.81 -1.04 11.59
C HIS A 122 4.18 -0.72 10.24
N HIS A 123 4.48 0.45 9.69
CA HIS A 123 3.98 0.83 8.38
C HIS A 123 4.91 1.77 7.64
N TRP A 124 4.77 1.78 6.33
CA TRP A 124 5.36 2.75 5.43
C TRP A 124 4.24 3.55 4.78
N THR A 125 4.42 4.86 4.69
CA THR A 125 3.45 5.77 4.08
C THR A 125 4.14 6.46 2.92
N GLY A 126 3.63 6.24 1.71
CA GLY A 126 3.94 7.03 0.53
C GLY A 126 2.92 8.17 0.35
N GLU A 127 2.97 8.82 -0.79
CA GLU A 127 2.00 9.81 -1.23
C GLU A 127 0.64 9.19 -1.60
N ASN A 128 0.66 8.03 -2.28
CA ASN A 128 -0.55 7.42 -2.84
C ASN A 128 -1.10 6.26 -2.00
N LEU A 129 -0.23 5.62 -1.20
CA LEU A 129 -0.59 4.42 -0.46
C LEU A 129 0.13 4.28 0.88
N ARG A 130 -0.45 3.44 1.74
CA ARG A 130 0.19 2.89 2.93
C ARG A 130 0.44 1.40 2.76
N LEU A 131 1.61 0.95 3.19
CA LEU A 131 1.89 -0.46 3.47
C LEU A 131 1.91 -0.69 4.99
N SER A 132 0.99 -1.50 5.50
CA SER A 132 0.97 -1.93 6.90
C SER A 132 1.57 -3.33 7.05
N TYR A 133 2.33 -3.54 8.12
CA TYR A 133 2.94 -4.83 8.50
C TYR A 133 2.44 -5.20 9.90
N VAL A 134 1.58 -6.21 9.96
CA VAL A 134 0.80 -6.55 11.16
C VAL A 134 0.96 -8.04 11.50
N PRO A 135 1.16 -8.41 12.78
CA PRO A 135 0.99 -9.79 13.22
C PRO A 135 -0.46 -10.24 13.02
N TYR A 136 -0.69 -11.33 12.29
CA TYR A 136 -2.04 -11.82 11.99
C TYR A 136 -2.45 -12.99 12.87
N GLN A 137 -1.58 -14.01 12.93
CA GLN A 137 -1.72 -15.18 13.80
C GLN A 137 -0.35 -15.49 14.43
N LYS A 138 -0.25 -16.57 15.22
CA LYS A 138 0.98 -16.93 15.95
C LYS A 138 2.22 -17.00 15.04
N ASP A 139 2.04 -17.55 13.84
CA ASP A 139 3.07 -17.87 12.86
C ASP A 139 2.86 -17.15 11.51
N LYS A 140 1.95 -16.17 11.44
CA LYS A 140 1.61 -15.45 10.21
C LYS A 140 1.72 -13.94 10.34
N LEU A 141 2.03 -13.31 9.21
CA LEU A 141 2.07 -11.86 9.04
C LEU A 141 1.09 -11.44 7.96
N GLU A 142 0.46 -10.29 8.19
CA GLU A 142 -0.35 -9.59 7.20
C GLU A 142 0.41 -8.37 6.68
N LEU A 143 0.45 -8.26 5.35
CA LEU A 143 0.84 -7.06 4.63
C LEU A 143 -0.40 -6.47 3.98
N THR A 144 -0.68 -5.19 4.25
CA THR A 144 -1.86 -4.52 3.68
C THR A 144 -1.43 -3.25 2.98
N TYR A 145 -1.59 -3.22 1.65
CA TYR A 145 -1.41 -2.04 0.81
C TYR A 145 -2.77 -1.36 0.66
N THR A 146 -2.89 -0.10 1.07
CA THR A 146 -4.15 0.66 1.03
C THR A 146 -3.94 1.98 0.31
N SER A 147 -4.72 2.22 -0.74
CA SER A 147 -4.75 3.50 -1.47
C SER A 147 -5.40 4.61 -0.64
N PHE A 148 -4.84 5.82 -0.71
CA PHE A 148 -5.46 7.03 -0.15
C PHE A 148 -6.49 7.66 -1.09
N LEU A 149 -6.33 7.49 -2.41
CA LEU A 149 -7.20 8.08 -3.44
C LEU A 149 -8.62 7.52 -3.40
N MET A 150 -8.81 6.35 -2.80
CA MET A 150 -10.14 5.77 -2.60
C MET A 150 -11.06 6.68 -1.77
N ARG A 151 -10.52 7.40 -0.78
CA ARG A 151 -11.34 8.33 0.02
C ARG A 151 -11.84 9.52 -0.79
N GLU A 152 -11.03 9.97 -1.75
CA GLU A 152 -11.36 11.09 -2.63
C GLU A 152 -12.43 10.68 -3.63
N LYS A 153 -12.25 9.55 -4.32
CA LYS A 153 -13.26 8.98 -5.23
C LYS A 153 -14.64 8.84 -4.59
N LEU A 154 -14.68 8.40 -3.34
CA LEU A 154 -15.94 8.27 -2.59
C LEU A 154 -16.57 9.60 -2.18
N LYS A 155 -15.75 10.63 -2.00
CA LYS A 155 -16.23 11.97 -1.69
C LYS A 155 -16.87 12.56 -2.95
N GLU A 156 -16.19 12.46 -4.08
CA GLU A 156 -16.68 12.89 -5.40
C GLU A 156 -18.00 12.20 -5.77
N ASP A 157 -18.08 10.86 -5.63
CA ASP A 157 -19.31 10.11 -5.92
C ASP A 157 -20.50 10.52 -5.04
N LYS A 158 -20.25 10.97 -3.80
CA LYS A 158 -21.32 11.46 -2.91
C LYS A 158 -21.77 12.87 -3.28
N GLU A 159 -20.85 13.70 -3.76
CA GLU A 159 -21.14 15.06 -4.22
C GLU A 159 -21.96 15.01 -5.53
N GLU A 160 -21.58 14.15 -6.49
CA GLU A 160 -22.33 13.92 -7.74
C GLU A 160 -23.78 13.50 -7.48
N VAL A 161 -24.01 12.53 -6.57
CA VAL A 161 -25.37 12.09 -6.21
C VAL A 161 -26.21 13.23 -5.63
N ILE A 162 -25.61 14.18 -4.91
CA ILE A 162 -26.34 15.34 -4.37
C ILE A 162 -26.67 16.31 -5.51
N GLU A 163 -25.73 16.57 -6.42
CA GLU A 163 -25.94 17.45 -7.57
C GLU A 163 -27.04 16.94 -8.50
N ASP A 164 -27.05 15.64 -8.82
CA ASP A 164 -28.09 15.01 -9.64
C ASP A 164 -29.48 15.22 -9.03
N ILE A 165 -29.63 14.96 -7.73
CA ILE A 165 -30.90 15.18 -7.01
C ILE A 165 -31.33 16.63 -7.11
N VAL A 166 -30.41 17.59 -6.91
CA VAL A 166 -30.72 19.03 -6.98
C VAL A 166 -31.10 19.46 -8.40
N SER A 167 -30.48 18.87 -9.42
CA SER A 167 -30.78 19.17 -10.83
C SER A 167 -32.15 18.66 -11.30
N ASP A 168 -32.67 17.62 -10.63
CA ASP A 168 -33.98 17.04 -10.89
C ASP A 168 -35.16 17.81 -10.22
N PHE A 169 -34.88 18.84 -9.42
CA PHE A 169 -35.86 19.73 -8.77
C PHE A 169 -36.04 21.07 -9.49
#